data_AF-A0A968PJK1-F1
#
_entry.id   AF-A0A968PJK1-F1
#
_cell.length_a   1.000
_cell.length_b   1.000
_cell.length_c   1.000
_cell.angle_alpha   90.00
_cell.angle_beta   90.00
_cell.angle_gamma   90.00
#
_symmetry.space_group_name_H-M   'P 1'
#
loop_
_entity.id
_entity.type
_entity.pdbx_description
1 polymer ?
#
loop_
_entity_poly.entity_id
_entity_poly.type
_entity_poly.pdbx_seq_one_letter_code
_entity_poly.pdbx_strand_id
1 'polypeptide(L)'
;MTTLAPLRSLLYDYLYPELSAQLTREGTLDSHTRSMLANTLRQTLTSYAVYIPSRLVQRHLQQPQPGRVYGTFWHGSLLFADLSGFTVMSSQLSMLGRQGSEEVSGIVNQLFNALVDEVTTYRGMLLKFGGDALTAFFDQETS
;
A
#
# COMPACT_ATOMS: atom_id res chain seq x y z
N MET A 1 -23.33 -4.06 20.61
CA MET A 1 -22.63 -5.35 20.73
C MET A 1 -22.48 -5.94 19.33
N THR A 2 -21.41 -5.58 18.63
CA THR A 2 -21.16 -6.05 17.26
C THR A 2 -20.61 -7.48 17.35
N THR A 3 -21.38 -8.46 16.87
CA THR A 3 -21.03 -9.88 16.93
C THR A 3 -19.75 -10.15 16.12
N LEU A 4 -18.67 -10.55 16.81
CA LEU A 4 -17.38 -10.95 16.22
C LEU A 4 -17.43 -12.28 15.46
N ALA A 5 -18.59 -12.93 15.35
CA ALA A 5 -18.74 -14.26 14.76
C ALA A 5 -18.17 -14.40 13.33
N PRO A 6 -18.35 -13.43 12.39
CA PRO A 6 -17.74 -13.53 11.05
C PRO A 6 -16.24 -13.24 11.06
N LEU A 7 -15.75 -12.45 12.02
CA LEU A 7 -14.35 -12.06 12.13
C LEU A 7 -13.51 -13.15 12.81
N ARG A 8 -14.12 -13.97 13.67
CA ARG A 8 -13.46 -15.08 14.37
C ARG A 8 -12.80 -16.04 13.38
N SER A 9 -13.52 -16.51 12.36
CA SER A 9 -12.98 -17.44 11.35
C SER A 9 -11.82 -16.85 10.57
N LEU A 10 -11.88 -15.56 10.24
CA LEU A 10 -10.83 -14.85 9.50
C LEU A 10 -9.58 -14.62 10.33
N LEU A 11 -9.72 -14.46 11.65
CA LEU A 11 -8.60 -14.25 12.55
C LEU A 11 -7.83 -15.54 12.86
N TYR A 12 -8.39 -16.72 12.61
CA TYR A 12 -7.71 -18.01 12.86
C TYR A 12 -6.35 -18.09 12.17
N ASP A 13 -6.25 -17.61 10.94
CA ASP A 13 -5.00 -17.67 10.15
C ASP A 13 -3.95 -16.67 10.63
N TYR A 14 -4.33 -15.70 11.48
CA TYR A 14 -3.46 -14.62 11.96
C TYR A 14 -3.20 -14.69 13.47
N LEU A 15 -3.78 -15.65 14.19
CA LEU A 15 -3.63 -15.81 15.63
C LEU A 15 -2.81 -17.05 15.96
N TYR A 16 -2.01 -16.96 17.02
CA TYR A 16 -1.43 -18.16 17.63
C TYR A 16 -2.54 -19.11 18.11
N PRO A 17 -2.33 -20.45 18.06
CA PRO A 17 -3.35 -21.44 18.41
C PRO A 17 -3.98 -21.22 19.79
N GLU A 18 -3.18 -20.76 20.76
CA GLU A 18 -3.58 -20.47 22.14
C GLU A 18 -4.58 -19.31 22.21
N LEU A 19 -4.30 -18.22 21.50
CA LEU A 19 -5.17 -17.04 21.41
C LEU A 19 -6.46 -17.35 20.67
N SER A 20 -6.38 -18.18 19.63
CA SER A 20 -7.56 -18.64 18.90
C SER A 20 -8.47 -19.51 19.79
N ALA A 21 -7.89 -20.45 20.55
CA ALA A 21 -8.64 -21.27 21.51
C ALA A 21 -9.28 -20.42 22.62
N GLN A 22 -8.58 -19.39 23.10
CA GLN A 22 -9.15 -18.45 24.08
C GLN A 22 -10.29 -17.63 23.47
N LEU A 23 -10.09 -17.03 22.29
CA LEU A 23 -11.10 -16.26 21.59
C LEU A 23 -12.37 -17.09 21.35
N THR A 24 -12.23 -18.37 21.02
CA THR A 24 -13.34 -19.30 20.77
C THR A 24 -14.07 -19.70 22.04
N ARG A 25 -13.35 -20.00 23.13
CA ARG A 25 -13.94 -20.34 24.44
C ARG A 25 -14.61 -19.15 25.13
N GLU A 26 -13.94 -18.01 25.18
CA GLU A 26 -14.32 -16.88 26.04
C GLU A 26 -15.07 -15.77 25.29
N GLY A 27 -15.03 -15.75 23.96
CA GLY A 27 -15.67 -14.66 23.19
C GLY A 27 -14.89 -13.35 23.17
N THR A 28 -13.78 -13.27 23.89
CA THR A 28 -12.96 -12.08 24.00
C THR A 28 -11.50 -12.46 24.23
N LEU A 29 -10.63 -11.50 23.98
CA LEU A 29 -9.23 -11.50 24.41
C LEU A 29 -9.06 -10.37 25.43
N ASP A 30 -8.05 -10.45 26.29
CA ASP A 30 -7.75 -9.38 27.23
C ASP A 30 -7.33 -8.09 26.50
N SER A 31 -7.35 -6.95 27.21
CA SER A 31 -7.06 -5.64 26.62
C SER A 31 -5.64 -5.50 26.09
N HIS A 32 -4.66 -6.15 26.73
CA HIS A 32 -3.26 -6.10 26.31
C HIS A 32 -3.07 -6.88 25.01
N THR A 33 -3.56 -8.12 24.97
CA THR A 33 -3.50 -8.98 23.77
C THR A 33 -4.23 -8.35 22.58
N ARG A 34 -5.43 -7.78 22.79
CA ARG A 34 -6.15 -7.05 21.72
C ARG A 34 -5.34 -5.89 21.17
N SER A 35 -4.69 -5.12 22.04
CA SER A 35 -3.87 -3.97 21.64
C SER A 35 -2.64 -4.40 20.85
N MET A 36 -1.95 -5.45 21.32
CA MET A 36 -0.82 -6.05 20.62
C MET A 36 -1.20 -6.54 19.23
N LEU A 37 -2.26 -7.34 19.11
CA LEU A 37 -2.75 -7.86 17.82
C LEU A 37 -3.17 -6.74 16.87
N ALA A 38 -3.90 -5.74 17.36
CA ALA A 38 -4.30 -4.59 16.56
C ALA A 38 -3.07 -3.81 16.04
N ASN A 39 -2.02 -3.69 16.85
CA ASN A 39 -0.79 -3.05 16.43
C ASN A 39 -0.08 -3.86 15.33
N THR A 40 0.09 -5.17 15.52
CA THR A 40 0.70 -6.07 14.53
C THR A 40 -0.06 -6.02 13.21
N LEU A 41 -1.39 -6.18 13.23
CA LEU A 41 -2.22 -6.13 12.02
C LEU A 41 -2.12 -4.78 11.30
N ARG A 42 -2.06 -3.66 12.02
CA ARG A 42 -1.84 -2.34 11.43
C ARG A 42 -0.47 -2.24 10.76
N GLN A 43 0.59 -2.71 11.42
CA GLN A 43 1.94 -2.71 10.85
C GLN A 43 2.01 -3.54 9.56
N THR A 44 1.42 -4.74 9.59
CA THR A 44 1.30 -5.60 8.40
C THR A 44 0.51 -4.90 7.30
N LEU A 45 -0.64 -4.32 7.61
CA LEU A 45 -1.44 -3.57 6.64
C LEU A 45 -0.66 -2.41 6.03
N THR A 46 0.05 -1.62 6.84
CA THR A 46 0.89 -0.51 6.37
C THR A 46 1.95 -0.99 5.39
N SER A 47 2.57 -2.15 5.63
CA SER A 47 3.58 -2.72 4.73
C SER A 47 3.02 -3.08 3.34
N TYR A 48 1.76 -3.55 3.27
CA TYR A 48 1.11 -3.86 2.00
C TYR A 48 0.46 -2.65 1.34
N ALA A 49 -0.04 -1.70 2.13
CA ALA A 49 -0.75 -0.52 1.65
C ALA A 49 0.11 0.36 0.74
N VAL A 50 1.45 0.32 0.87
CA VAL A 50 2.38 1.04 -0.01
C VAL A 50 2.26 0.59 -1.49
N TYR A 51 1.79 -0.64 -1.73
CA TYR A 51 1.66 -1.21 -3.07
C TYR A 51 0.23 -1.12 -3.63
N ILE A 52 -0.70 -0.56 -2.87
CA ILE A 52 -2.12 -0.50 -3.24
C ILE A 52 -2.52 0.99 -3.27
N PRO A 53 -3.15 1.47 -4.35
CA PRO A 53 -3.63 2.85 -4.43
C PRO A 53 -4.47 3.21 -3.18
N SER A 54 -4.12 4.32 -2.54
CA SER A 54 -4.60 4.68 -1.19
C SER A 54 -6.13 4.70 -1.05
N ARG A 55 -6.86 5.11 -2.10
CA ARG A 55 -8.33 5.08 -2.09
C ARG A 55 -8.92 3.69 -2.05
N LEU A 56 -8.28 2.70 -2.68
CA LEU A 56 -8.73 1.31 -2.59
C LEU A 56 -8.57 0.82 -1.15
N VAL A 57 -7.42 1.12 -0.51
CA VAL A 57 -7.19 0.80 0.89
C VAL A 57 -8.26 1.45 1.78
N GLN A 58 -8.49 2.76 1.64
CA GLN A 58 -9.50 3.48 2.43
C GLN A 58 -10.91 2.90 2.26
N ARG A 59 -11.33 2.61 1.02
CA ARG A 59 -12.64 2.02 0.75
C ARG A 59 -12.79 0.62 1.35
N HIS A 60 -11.76 -0.22 1.23
CA HIS A 60 -11.76 -1.55 1.86
C HIS A 60 -11.80 -1.46 3.39
N LEU A 61 -11.17 -0.46 3.99
CA LEU A 61 -11.22 -0.23 5.44
C LEU A 61 -12.58 0.29 5.92
N GLN A 62 -13.33 1.03 5.09
CA GLN A 62 -14.68 1.47 5.42
C GLN A 62 -15.69 0.31 5.47
N GLN A 63 -15.53 -0.69 4.61
CA GLN A 63 -16.37 -1.89 4.59
C GLN A 63 -15.54 -3.16 4.43
N PRO A 64 -14.89 -3.65 5.52
CA PRO A 64 -14.00 -4.80 5.44
C PRO A 64 -14.77 -6.08 5.12
N GLN A 65 -14.55 -6.63 3.92
CA GLN A 65 -15.12 -7.90 3.48
C GLN A 65 -14.08 -8.70 2.68
N PRO A 66 -13.49 -9.76 3.26
CA PRO A 66 -12.55 -10.62 2.55
C PRO A 66 -13.19 -11.31 1.34
N GLY A 67 -12.40 -11.50 0.28
CA GLY A 67 -12.85 -12.16 -0.95
C GLY A 67 -13.86 -11.36 -1.79
N ARG A 68 -14.20 -10.13 -1.39
CA ARG A 68 -15.09 -9.27 -2.18
C ARG A 68 -14.36 -8.74 -3.40
N VAL A 69 -14.73 -9.25 -4.58
CA VAL A 69 -14.34 -8.69 -5.87
C VAL A 69 -15.37 -7.63 -6.27
N TYR A 70 -14.92 -6.41 -6.54
CA TYR A 70 -15.76 -5.35 -7.08
C TYR A 70 -14.95 -4.45 -8.01
N GLY A 71 -15.66 -3.77 -8.92
CA GLY A 71 -15.10 -2.75 -9.81
C GLY A 71 -15.97 -1.50 -9.79
N THR A 72 -15.38 -0.38 -10.16
CA THR A 72 -16.06 0.91 -10.27
C THR A 72 -15.41 1.72 -11.39
N PHE A 73 -16.18 2.58 -12.05
CA PHE A 73 -15.63 3.55 -12.98
C PHE A 73 -15.26 4.83 -12.22
N TRP A 74 -14.09 5.38 -12.54
CA TRP A 74 -13.64 6.67 -12.02
C TRP A 74 -13.51 7.66 -13.17
N HIS A 75 -13.95 8.89 -12.93
CA HIS A 75 -13.82 9.99 -13.87
C HIS A 75 -12.69 10.90 -13.41
N GLY A 76 -11.80 11.26 -14.34
CA GLY A 76 -10.55 11.91 -13.97
C GLY A 76 -9.59 12.06 -15.13
N SER A 77 -8.39 12.51 -14.81
CA SER A 77 -7.26 12.59 -15.73
C SER A 77 -6.17 11.62 -15.31
N LEU A 78 -5.52 10.99 -16.29
CA LEU A 78 -4.35 10.15 -16.08
C LEU A 78 -3.10 10.93 -16.47
N LEU A 79 -2.14 10.99 -15.56
CA LEU A 79 -0.78 11.41 -15.85
C LEU A 79 0.06 10.15 -16.06
N PHE A 80 0.71 10.09 -17.22
CA PHE A 80 1.79 9.15 -17.47
C PHE A 80 3.06 9.97 -17.68
N ALA A 81 4.06 9.78 -16.83
CA ALA A 81 5.34 10.47 -16.92
C ALA A 81 6.45 9.44 -17.00
N ASP A 82 7.26 9.54 -18.05
CA ASP A 82 8.43 8.70 -18.30
C ASP A 82 9.70 9.51 -18.07
N LEU A 83 10.66 8.93 -17.33
CA LEU A 83 11.93 9.58 -17.04
C LEU A 83 12.90 9.40 -18.21
N SER A 84 12.72 10.24 -19.23
CA SER A 84 13.60 10.25 -20.40
C SER A 84 15.08 10.39 -19.99
N GLY A 85 15.92 9.46 -20.43
CA GLY A 85 17.35 9.44 -20.12
C GLY A 85 17.76 8.54 -18.95
N PHE A 86 16.80 8.04 -18.15
CA PHE A 86 17.08 7.07 -17.09
C PHE A 86 17.71 5.79 -17.63
N THR A 87 17.12 5.22 -18.68
CA THR A 87 17.61 3.98 -19.28
C THR A 87 19.06 4.13 -19.78
N VAL A 88 19.38 5.27 -20.39
CA VAL A 88 20.75 5.57 -20.84
C VAL A 88 21.69 5.75 -19.65
N MET A 89 21.29 6.52 -18.64
CA MET A 89 22.11 6.80 -17.45
C MET A 89 22.39 5.52 -16.65
N SER A 90 21.37 4.69 -16.42
CA SER A 90 21.45 3.38 -15.76
C SER A 90 22.40 2.44 -16.51
N SER A 91 22.33 2.40 -17.85
CA SER A 91 23.22 1.57 -18.67
C SER A 91 24.68 2.01 -18.58
N GLN A 92 24.95 3.33 -18.59
CA GLN A 92 26.30 3.87 -18.49
C GLN A 92 26.94 3.63 -17.13
N LEU A 93 26.15 3.72 -16.06
CA LEU A 93 26.62 3.56 -14.68
C LEU A 93 26.71 2.10 -14.23
N SER A 94 25.96 1.20 -14.87
CA SER A 94 26.17 -0.25 -14.71
C SER A 94 27.59 -0.67 -15.10
N MET A 95 28.26 0.08 -15.99
CA MET A 95 29.67 -0.15 -16.35
C MET A 95 30.67 0.34 -15.28
N LEU A 96 30.26 1.22 -14.36
CA LEU A 96 31.11 1.80 -13.30
C LEU A 96 31.19 0.92 -12.03
N GLY A 97 30.62 -0.29 -12.07
CA GLY A 97 30.65 -1.23 -10.95
C GLY A 97 29.69 -0.87 -9.82
N ARG A 98 29.86 -1.53 -8.67
CA ARG A 98 28.88 -1.56 -7.57
C ARG A 98 28.56 -0.17 -6.98
N GLN A 99 29.58 0.69 -6.90
CA GLN A 99 29.46 2.04 -6.34
C GLN A 99 28.69 3.01 -7.25
N GLY A 100 28.80 2.86 -8.58
CA GLY A 100 28.02 3.67 -9.53
C GLY A 100 26.53 3.33 -9.54
N SER A 101 26.17 2.09 -9.24
CA SER A 101 24.77 1.63 -9.18
C SER A 101 24.00 2.19 -7.97
N GLU A 102 24.66 2.31 -6.81
CA GLU A 102 24.05 2.83 -5.59
C GLU A 102 23.76 4.34 -5.67
N GLU A 103 24.71 5.14 -6.16
CA GLU A 103 24.54 6.59 -6.37
C GLU A 103 23.38 6.90 -7.33
N VAL A 104 23.26 6.13 -8.42
CA VAL A 104 22.16 6.28 -9.37
C VAL A 104 20.83 5.93 -8.74
N SER A 105 20.77 4.80 -8.02
CA SER A 105 19.57 4.40 -7.29
C SER A 105 19.14 5.50 -6.31
N GLY A 106 20.10 6.17 -5.65
CA GLY A 106 19.87 7.33 -4.81
C GLY A 106 19.23 8.51 -5.54
N ILE A 107 19.84 8.97 -6.64
CA ILE A 107 19.33 10.10 -7.45
C ILE A 107 17.93 9.80 -8.00
N VAL A 108 17.71 8.56 -8.44
CA VAL A 108 16.47 8.11 -9.04
C VAL A 108 15.36 8.07 -8.00
N ASN A 109 15.65 7.52 -6.82
CA ASN A 109 14.70 7.54 -5.73
C ASN A 109 14.35 8.97 -5.30
N GLN A 110 15.32 9.89 -5.28
CA GLN A 110 15.06 11.31 -4.99
C GLN A 110 14.12 11.93 -6.03
N LEU A 111 14.34 11.66 -7.33
CA LEU A 111 13.49 12.15 -8.41
C LEU A 111 12.07 11.58 -8.33
N PHE A 112 11.93 10.26 -8.12
CA PHE A 112 10.62 9.64 -7.93
C PHE A 112 9.90 10.20 -6.70
N ASN A 113 10.61 10.41 -5.59
CA ASN A 113 10.02 11.01 -4.39
C ASN A 113 9.48 12.40 -4.70
N ALA A 114 10.27 13.26 -5.38
CA ALA A 114 9.81 14.60 -5.76
C ALA A 114 8.57 14.56 -6.66
N LEU A 115 8.50 13.63 -7.62
CA LEU A 115 7.34 13.47 -8.49
C LEU A 115 6.10 12.95 -7.72
N VAL A 116 6.29 12.01 -6.80
CA VAL A 116 5.21 11.49 -5.94
C VAL A 116 4.70 12.58 -4.99
N ASP A 117 5.59 13.41 -4.46
CA ASP A 117 5.24 14.56 -3.61
C ASP A 117 4.39 15.58 -4.39
N GLU A 118 4.75 15.86 -5.65
CA GLU A 118 3.98 16.77 -6.50
C GLU A 118 2.59 16.20 -6.85
N VAL A 119 2.53 14.91 -7.22
CA VAL A 119 1.26 14.20 -7.43
C VAL A 119 0.38 14.29 -6.19
N THR A 120 0.96 14.04 -5.00
CA THR A 120 0.24 14.09 -3.73
C THR A 120 -0.24 15.51 -3.40
N THR A 121 0.59 16.52 -3.68
CA THR A 121 0.29 17.94 -3.46
C THR A 121 -0.95 18.39 -4.26
N TYR A 122 -1.06 17.96 -5.51
CA TYR A 122 -2.26 18.18 -6.34
C TYR A 122 -3.37 17.15 -6.13
N ARG A 123 -3.34 16.42 -5.00
CA ARG A 123 -4.35 15.41 -4.62
C ARG A 123 -4.52 14.27 -5.64
N GLY A 124 -3.49 14.06 -6.46
CA GLY A 124 -3.38 12.90 -7.33
C GLY A 124 -3.08 11.64 -6.54
N MET A 125 -3.35 10.50 -7.17
CA MET A 125 -3.10 9.18 -6.63
C MET A 125 -2.10 8.46 -7.52
N LEU A 126 -0.96 8.07 -6.97
CA LEU A 126 -0.05 7.16 -7.65
C LEU A 126 -0.75 5.81 -7.84
N LEU A 127 -0.83 5.35 -9.09
CA LEU A 127 -1.42 4.05 -9.45
C LEU A 127 -0.36 2.96 -9.57
N LYS A 128 0.77 3.26 -10.24
CA LYS A 128 1.87 2.32 -10.42
C LYS A 128 3.18 3.02 -10.80
N PHE A 129 4.28 2.33 -10.51
CA PHE A 129 5.56 2.52 -11.18
C PHE A 129 5.69 1.49 -12.33
N GLY A 130 6.29 1.90 -13.44
CA GLY A 130 6.58 1.09 -14.61
C GLY A 130 8.05 1.16 -14.95
N GLY A 131 8.92 0.68 -14.05
CA GLY A 131 10.36 0.84 -14.20
C GLY A 131 10.79 2.29 -14.02
N ASP A 132 11.00 2.98 -15.14
CA ASP A 132 11.36 4.40 -15.24
C ASP A 132 10.18 5.33 -15.50
N ALA A 133 8.97 4.80 -15.60
CA ALA A 133 7.75 5.59 -15.69
C ALA A 133 6.93 5.55 -14.40
N LEU A 134 6.12 6.57 -14.18
CA LEU A 134 5.06 6.58 -13.18
C LEU A 134 3.70 6.86 -13.84
N THR A 135 2.65 6.29 -13.26
CA THR A 135 1.27 6.57 -13.63
C THR A 135 0.52 7.07 -12.42
N ALA A 136 -0.09 8.24 -12.54
CA ALA A 136 -0.93 8.85 -11.51
C ALA A 136 -2.33 9.18 -12.05
N PHE A 137 -3.31 9.18 -11.17
CA PHE A 137 -4.70 9.51 -11.47
C PHE A 137 -5.17 10.69 -10.64
N PHE A 138 -5.81 11.64 -11.30
CA PHE A 138 -6.41 12.82 -10.69
C PHE A 138 -7.92 12.73 -10.87
N ASP A 139 -8.65 12.65 -9.76
CA ASP A 139 -10.10 12.51 -9.78
C ASP A 139 -10.78 13.85 -10.05
N GLN A 140 -11.83 13.85 -10.88
CA GLN A 140 -12.67 15.03 -11.10
C GLN A 140 -13.42 15.48 -9.84
N GLU A 141 -13.83 14.58 -8.95
CA GLU A 141 -14.62 14.92 -7.76
C GLU A 141 -13.80 15.65 -6.67
N THR A 142 -12.47 15.74 -6.81
CA THR A 142 -11.57 16.31 -5.80
C THR A 142 -10.95 17.64 -6.22
N SER A 143 -11.38 18.18 -7.36
CA SER A 143 -10.98 19.49 -7.91
C SER A 143 -11.81 20.63 -7.33
#